data_AF-A0A528GDQ3-F1
#
_entry.id   AF-A0A528GDQ3-F1
#
_cell.length_a   1.000
_cell.length_b   1.000
_cell.length_c   1.000
_cell.angle_alpha   90.00
_cell.angle_beta   90.00
_cell.angle_gamma   90.00
#
_symmetry.space_group_name_H-M   'P 1'
#
loop_
_entity.id
_entity.type
_entity.pdbx_description
1 polymer ?
#
loop_
_entity_poly.entity_id
_entity_poly.type
_entity_poly.pdbx_seq_one_letter_code
_entity_poly.pdbx_strand_id
1 'polypeptide(L)'
;SRLGLRQRNLAPFSLASGWIYILGADTLGRPILARLIVGAQNTVGIAAAAVFASMLVGGTLGLIAGYSERWYSHLILRLADVVMSFPSLLLALIVLYTLGPSITNLVIVLAVTRMPIYLRT
;
A
#
# COMPACT_ATOMS: atom_id res chain seq x y z
N SER A 1 8.75 -0.46 37.90
CA SER A 1 8.30 -1.87 37.80
C SER A 1 9.43 -2.73 37.22
N ARG A 2 10.05 -3.61 38.02
CA ARG A 2 11.23 -4.41 37.61
C ARG A 2 10.95 -5.47 36.54
N LEU A 3 9.68 -5.77 36.26
CA LEU A 3 9.24 -6.73 35.24
C LEU A 3 9.51 -6.28 33.80
N GLY A 4 9.48 -4.97 33.52
CA GLY A 4 9.66 -4.46 32.15
C GLY A 4 11.08 -4.55 31.60
N LEU A 5 12.10 -4.72 32.44
CA LEU A 5 13.50 -4.80 32.01
C LEU A 5 13.87 -6.16 31.43
N ARG A 6 13.23 -7.24 31.89
CA ARG A 6 13.51 -8.61 31.44
C ARG A 6 12.95 -8.92 30.05
N GLN A 7 11.97 -8.16 29.58
CA GLN A 7 11.30 -8.38 28.31
C GLN A 7 11.79 -7.47 27.18
N ARG A 8 12.75 -6.57 27.44
CA ARG A 8 13.32 -5.69 26.40
C ARG A 8 14.23 -6.47 25.48
N ASN A 9 14.15 -6.23 24.18
CA ASN A 9 15.04 -6.83 23.18
C ASN A 9 15.17 -8.36 23.32
N LEU A 10 14.05 -9.05 23.57
CA LEU A 10 14.04 -10.52 23.58
C LEU A 10 14.52 -11.04 22.23
N ALA A 11 15.37 -12.06 22.26
CA ALA A 11 15.90 -12.68 21.06
C ALA A 11 14.76 -13.30 20.22
N PRO A 12 14.79 -13.14 18.89
CA PRO A 12 13.82 -13.78 18.01
C PRO A 12 14.02 -15.31 18.00
N PHE A 13 12.98 -16.02 17.58
CA PHE A 13 12.90 -17.48 17.42
C PHE A 13 13.03 -18.29 18.71
N SER A 14 12.71 -17.68 19.87
CA SER A 14 12.63 -18.36 21.16
C SER A 14 11.20 -18.48 21.66
N LEU A 15 10.82 -19.68 22.11
CA LEU A 15 9.52 -19.96 22.72
C LEU A 15 9.51 -19.74 24.24
N ALA A 16 10.66 -19.41 24.85
CA ALA A 16 10.81 -19.29 26.31
C ALA A 16 9.91 -18.21 26.92
N SER A 17 9.50 -17.21 26.14
CA SER A 17 8.63 -16.11 26.57
C SER A 17 7.18 -16.22 26.03
N GLY A 18 6.85 -17.34 25.38
CA GLY A 18 5.55 -17.59 24.76
C GLY A 18 5.50 -17.24 23.26
N TRP A 19 4.50 -17.80 22.56
CA TRP A 19 4.37 -17.72 21.09
C TRP A 19 4.28 -16.29 20.54
N ILE A 20 3.68 -15.36 21.30
CA ILE A 20 3.54 -13.96 20.84
C ILE A 20 4.87 -13.20 20.82
N TYR A 21 5.91 -13.74 21.46
CA TYR A 21 7.28 -13.23 21.47
C TYR A 21 8.22 -14.03 20.55
N ILE A 22 7.70 -14.88 19.66
CA ILE A 22 8.53 -15.66 18.74
C ILE A 22 9.37 -14.78 17.81
N LEU A 23 8.93 -13.55 17.52
CA LEU A 23 9.73 -12.56 16.77
C LEU A 23 10.49 -11.58 17.68
N GLY A 24 10.53 -11.87 18.98
CA GLY A 24 11.14 -11.01 19.99
C GLY A 24 10.24 -9.85 20.44
N ALA A 25 10.86 -8.94 21.19
CA ALA A 25 10.25 -7.74 21.71
C ALA A 25 11.09 -6.50 21.37
N ASP A 26 10.46 -5.32 21.29
CA ASP A 26 11.20 -4.07 21.10
C ASP A 26 11.91 -3.57 22.37
N THR A 27 12.48 -2.38 22.24
CA THR A 27 13.12 -1.62 23.32
C THR A 27 12.16 -1.24 24.46
N LEU A 28 10.85 -1.39 24.28
CA LEU A 28 9.81 -1.14 25.29
C LEU A 28 9.23 -2.45 25.86
N GLY A 29 9.70 -3.62 25.40
CA GLY A 29 9.20 -4.93 25.80
C GLY A 29 7.91 -5.37 25.13
N ARG A 30 7.49 -4.69 24.05
CA ARG A 30 6.26 -5.01 23.31
C ARG A 30 6.52 -6.11 22.27
N PRO A 31 5.66 -7.13 22.16
CA PRO A 31 5.84 -8.21 21.18
C PRO A 31 5.85 -7.67 19.75
N ILE A 32 6.86 -8.08 18.97
CA ILE A 32 7.00 -7.66 17.57
C ILE A 32 5.93 -8.35 16.71
N LEU A 33 5.69 -9.65 16.94
CA LEU A 33 4.70 -10.41 16.17
C LEU A 33 3.29 -9.82 16.26
N ALA A 34 2.84 -9.44 17.46
CA ALA A 34 1.50 -8.86 17.62
C ALA A 34 1.34 -7.55 16.81
N ARG A 35 2.36 -6.69 16.80
CA ARG A 35 2.32 -5.44 16.04
C ARG A 35 2.39 -5.66 14.54
N LEU A 36 3.14 -6.67 14.10
CA LEU A 36 3.15 -7.06 12.69
C LEU A 36 1.78 -7.55 12.25
N ILE A 37 1.11 -8.39 13.03
CA ILE A 37 -0.23 -8.88 12.68
C ILE A 37 -1.22 -7.71 12.59
N VAL A 38 -1.26 -6.85 13.61
CA VAL A 38 -2.16 -5.69 13.64
C VAL A 38 -1.83 -4.68 12.52
N GLY A 39 -0.54 -4.45 12.25
CA GLY A 39 -0.11 -3.57 11.17
C GLY A 39 -0.37 -4.15 9.78
N ALA A 40 -0.18 -5.46 9.61
CA ALA A 40 -0.40 -6.16 8.35
C ALA A 40 -1.87 -6.10 7.92
N GLN A 41 -2.82 -6.22 8.85
CA GLN A 41 -4.24 -6.12 8.53
C GLN A 41 -4.57 -4.80 7.80
N ASN A 42 -4.06 -3.68 8.32
CA ASN A 42 -4.27 -2.36 7.70
C ASN A 42 -3.54 -2.25 6.37
N THR A 43 -2.27 -2.64 6.30
CA THR A 43 -1.46 -2.55 5.08
C THR A 43 -2.03 -3.39 3.94
N VAL A 44 -2.43 -4.63 4.24
CA VAL A 44 -3.04 -5.55 3.27
C VAL A 44 -4.40 -5.03 2.82
N GLY A 45 -5.23 -4.52 3.74
CA GLY A 45 -6.52 -3.92 3.40
C GLY A 45 -6.40 -2.73 2.44
N ILE A 46 -5.44 -1.83 2.72
CA ILE A 46 -5.16 -0.67 1.85
C ILE A 46 -4.66 -1.12 0.48
N ALA A 47 -3.70 -2.04 0.44
CA ALA A 47 -3.14 -2.54 -0.82
C ALA A 47 -4.20 -3.25 -1.67
N ALA A 48 -5.03 -4.10 -1.04
CA ALA A 48 -6.10 -4.82 -1.72
C ALA A 48 -7.14 -3.86 -2.32
N ALA A 49 -7.60 -2.88 -1.53
CA ALA A 49 -8.56 -1.88 -2.00
C ALA A 49 -8.01 -1.06 -3.18
N ALA A 50 -6.75 -0.61 -3.08
CA ALA A 50 -6.10 0.16 -4.13
C ALA A 50 -5.93 -0.65 -5.42
N VAL A 51 -5.46 -1.90 -5.32
CA VAL A 51 -5.27 -2.81 -6.45
C VAL A 51 -6.61 -3.11 -7.11
N PHE A 52 -7.64 -3.43 -6.34
CA PHE A 52 -8.97 -3.75 -6.87
C PHE A 52 -9.59 -2.55 -7.60
N ALA A 53 -9.54 -1.35 -7.01
CA ALA A 53 -10.01 -0.14 -7.65
C ALA A 53 -9.24 0.18 -8.93
N SER A 54 -7.91 0.04 -8.89
CA SER A 54 -7.02 0.27 -10.03
C SER A 54 -7.29 -0.71 -11.17
N MET A 55 -7.50 -1.98 -10.86
CA MET A 55 -7.81 -3.02 -11.83
C MET A 55 -9.17 -2.77 -12.49
N LEU A 56 -10.19 -2.42 -11.71
CA LEU A 56 -11.52 -2.12 -12.25
C LEU A 56 -11.49 -0.90 -13.19
N VAL A 57 -10.90 0.21 -12.75
CA VAL A 57 -10.87 1.44 -13.54
C VAL A 57 -9.89 1.32 -14.70
N GLY A 58 -8.66 0.89 -14.43
CA GLY A 58 -7.62 0.75 -15.44
C GLY A 58 -7.95 -0.33 -16.47
N GLY A 59 -8.49 -1.47 -16.05
CA GLY A 59 -8.91 -2.55 -16.95
C GLY A 59 -10.09 -2.16 -17.83
N THR A 60 -11.12 -1.49 -17.28
CA THR A 60 -12.23 -1.01 -18.11
C THR A 60 -11.79 0.03 -19.13
N LEU A 61 -10.95 1.00 -18.72
CA LEU A 61 -10.38 1.98 -19.65
C LEU A 61 -9.44 1.35 -20.68
N GLY A 62 -8.64 0.36 -20.28
CA GLY A 62 -7.76 -0.41 -21.16
C GLY A 62 -8.54 -1.17 -22.22
N LEU A 63 -9.62 -1.86 -21.85
CA LEU A 63 -10.51 -2.52 -22.79
C LEU A 63 -11.16 -1.53 -23.77
N ILE A 64 -11.64 -0.39 -23.28
CA ILE A 64 -12.24 0.65 -24.14
C ILE A 64 -11.22 1.19 -25.14
N ALA A 65 -10.00 1.46 -24.68
CA ALA A 65 -8.93 1.97 -25.52
C ALA A 65 -8.43 0.93 -26.53
N GLY A 66 -8.30 -0.34 -26.12
CA GLY A 66 -7.82 -1.44 -26.96
C GLY A 66 -8.79 -1.83 -28.07
N TYR A 67 -10.10 -1.73 -27.83
CA TYR A 67 -11.12 -2.02 -28.85
C TYR A 67 -11.43 -0.83 -29.77
N SER A 68 -11.03 0.39 -29.41
CA SER A 68 -11.42 1.60 -30.14
C SER A 68 -10.25 2.16 -30.95
N GLU A 69 -10.36 2.23 -32.26
CA GLU A 69 -9.47 3.01 -33.14
C GLU A 69 -9.77 4.53 -33.11
N ARG A 70 -10.61 4.97 -32.16
CA ARG A 70 -11.06 6.36 -32.04
C ARG A 70 -10.03 7.22 -31.33
N TRP A 71 -10.09 8.53 -31.56
CA TRP A 71 -9.20 9.51 -30.93
C TRP A 71 -9.20 9.46 -29.40
N TYR A 72 -10.33 9.08 -28.78
CA TYR A 72 -10.43 8.92 -27.33
C TYR A 72 -9.47 7.84 -26.78
N SER A 73 -9.17 6.78 -27.54
CA SER A 73 -8.19 5.77 -27.15
C SER A 73 -6.79 6.38 -26.99
N HIS A 74 -6.38 7.21 -27.95
CA HIS A 74 -5.13 7.95 -27.85
C HIS A 74 -5.12 8.90 -26.66
N LEU A 75 -6.24 9.55 -26.32
CA LEU A 75 -6.31 10.42 -25.16
C LEU A 75 -6.11 9.64 -23.84
N ILE A 76 -6.76 8.49 -23.70
CA ILE A 76 -6.68 7.63 -22.51
C ILE A 76 -5.24 7.14 -22.30
N LEU A 77 -4.61 6.62 -23.35
CA LEU A 77 -3.22 6.13 -23.30
C LEU A 77 -2.24 7.26 -22.96
N ARG A 78 -2.47 8.46 -23.51
CA ARG A 78 -1.61 9.62 -23.26
C ARG A 78 -1.73 10.15 -21.83
N LEU A 79 -2.92 10.12 -21.24
CA LEU A 79 -3.10 10.41 -19.82
C LEU A 79 -2.35 9.41 -18.94
N ALA A 80 -2.37 8.12 -19.31
CA ALA A 80 -1.61 7.09 -18.60
C ALA A 80 -0.09 7.36 -18.67
N ASP A 81 0.42 7.81 -19.82
CA ASP A 81 1.82 8.20 -19.99
C ASP A 81 2.19 9.42 -19.14
N VAL A 82 1.30 10.42 -19.04
CA VAL A 82 1.50 11.59 -18.17
C VAL A 82 1.61 11.16 -16.71
N VAL A 83 0.71 10.29 -16.22
CA VAL A 83 0.77 9.79 -14.83
C VAL A 83 2.08 9.03 -14.59
N MET A 84 2.50 8.17 -15.53
CA MET A 84 3.75 7.42 -15.45
C MET A 84 5.01 8.30 -15.52
N SER A 85 4.92 9.50 -16.09
CA SER A 85 6.05 10.43 -16.15
C SER A 85 6.44 11.02 -14.79
N PHE A 86 5.50 11.05 -13.83
CA PHE A 86 5.76 11.50 -12.47
C PHE A 86 6.23 10.33 -11.59
N PRO A 87 7.30 10.50 -10.80
CA PRO A 87 7.67 9.52 -9.78
C PRO A 87 6.51 9.30 -8.80
N SER A 88 6.08 8.04 -8.65
CA SER A 88 4.91 7.68 -7.85
C SER A 88 4.99 8.12 -6.39
N LEU A 89 6.20 8.08 -5.81
CA LEU A 89 6.47 8.58 -4.45
C LEU A 89 6.21 10.08 -4.33
N LEU A 90 6.60 10.88 -5.33
CA LEU A 90 6.37 12.33 -5.30
C LEU A 90 4.88 12.64 -5.37
N LEU A 91 4.15 11.97 -6.26
CA LEU A 91 2.70 12.14 -6.38
C LEU A 91 2.00 11.77 -5.05
N ALA A 92 2.42 10.67 -4.43
CA ALA A 92 1.89 10.26 -3.14
C ALA A 92 2.15 11.29 -2.03
N LEU A 93 3.37 11.83 -1.95
CA LEU A 93 3.72 12.85 -0.97
C LEU A 93 2.95 14.15 -1.18
N ILE A 94 2.81 14.61 -2.43
CA ILE A 94 2.04 15.83 -2.75
C ILE A 94 0.60 15.67 -2.30
N VAL A 95 -0.05 14.56 -2.64
CA VAL A 95 -1.44 14.30 -2.23
C VAL A 95 -1.56 14.21 -0.71
N LEU A 96 -0.68 13.47 -0.05
CA LEU A 96 -0.74 13.31 1.41
C LEU A 96 -0.51 14.62 2.15
N TYR A 97 0.35 15.49 1.63
CA TYR A 97 0.64 16.80 2.19
C TYR A 97 -0.49 17.80 1.97
N THR A 98 -1.13 17.76 0.79
CA THR A 98 -2.20 18.70 0.41
C THR A 98 -3.57 18.33 0.99
N LEU A 99 -3.93 17.05 0.93
CA LEU A 99 -5.23 16.54 1.37
C LEU A 99 -5.20 15.96 2.79
N GLY A 100 -4.02 15.90 3.39
CA GLY A 100 -3.80 15.34 4.73
C GLY A 100 -3.74 13.81 4.76
N PRO A 101 -3.20 13.23 5.84
CA PRO A 101 -3.06 11.78 5.99
C PRO A 101 -4.40 11.11 6.29
N SER A 102 -4.94 10.39 5.31
CA SER A 102 -6.13 9.56 5.44
C SER A 102 -5.95 8.23 4.69
N ILE A 103 -6.54 7.16 5.23
CA ILE A 103 -6.57 5.83 4.57
C ILE A 103 -7.17 5.95 3.17
N THR A 104 -8.24 6.73 3.01
CA THR A 104 -8.89 6.95 1.72
C THR A 104 -7.96 7.65 0.73
N ASN A 105 -7.23 8.67 1.17
CA ASN A 105 -6.29 9.39 0.31
C ASN A 105 -5.14 8.48 -0.15
N LEU A 106 -4.64 7.63 0.75
CA LEU A 106 -3.65 6.61 0.40
C LEU A 106 -4.18 5.63 -0.64
N VAL A 107 -5.40 5.12 -0.46
CA VAL A 107 -6.03 4.20 -1.43
C VAL A 107 -6.19 4.86 -2.80
N ILE A 108 -6.67 6.10 -2.87
CA ILE A 108 -6.86 6.84 -4.12
C ILE A 108 -5.51 7.04 -4.83
N VAL A 109 -4.49 7.51 -4.12
CA VAL A 109 -3.14 7.71 -4.68
C VAL A 109 -2.58 6.40 -5.23
N LEU A 110 -2.65 5.33 -4.46
CA LEU A 110 -2.13 4.03 -4.85
C LEU A 110 -2.92 3.48 -6.06
N ALA A 111 -4.24 3.67 -6.09
CA ALA A 111 -5.07 3.24 -7.21
C ALA A 111 -4.71 3.99 -8.50
N VAL A 112 -4.59 5.32 -8.45
CA VAL A 112 -4.24 6.17 -9.61
C VAL A 112 -2.83 5.86 -10.11
N THR A 113 -1.86 5.69 -9.22
CA THR A 113 -0.47 5.37 -9.59
C THR A 113 -0.33 3.98 -10.20
N ARG A 114 -1.17 3.02 -9.80
CA ARG A 114 -1.20 1.66 -10.37
C ARG A 114 -2.03 1.56 -11.65
N MET A 115 -2.95 2.49 -11.89
CA MET A 115 -3.92 2.42 -12.99
C MET A 115 -3.28 2.27 -14.37
N PRO A 116 -2.19 2.99 -14.72
CA PRO A 116 -1.55 2.86 -16.03
C PRO A 116 -1.00 1.46 -16.32
N ILE A 117 -0.69 0.67 -15.30
CA ILE A 117 -0.23 -0.71 -15.48
C ILE A 117 -1.37 -1.57 -16.05
N TYR A 118 -2.57 -1.44 -15.49
CA TYR A 118 -3.75 -2.19 -15.95
C TYR A 118 -4.30 -1.68 -17.28
N LEU A 119 -4.07 -0.41 -17.60
CA LEU A 119 -4.55 0.22 -18.82
C LEU A 119 -3.84 -0.30 -20.08
N ARG A 120 -2.62 -0.83 -19.92
CA ARG A 120 -1.78 -1.37 -21.00
C ARG A 120 -1.89 -2.89 -21.19
N THR A 121 -2.76 -3.55 -20.41
CA THR A 121 -3.05 -5.00 -20.50
C THR A 121 -4.28 -5.24 -21.34
#